data_AF-W7W7K2-F1
#
_entry.id   AF-W7W7K2-F1
#
_cell.length_a   1.000
_cell.length_b   1.000
_cell.length_c   1.000
_cell.angle_alpha   90.00
_cell.angle_beta   90.00
_cell.angle_gamma   90.00
#
_symmetry.space_group_name_H-M   'P 1'
#
loop_
_entity.id
_entity.type
_entity.pdbx_description
1 polymer ?
#
loop_
_entity_poly.entity_id
_entity_poly.type
_entity_poly.pdbx_seq_one_letter_code
_entity_poly.pdbx_strand_id
1 'polypeptide(L)'
;MQWETEMARRLSGHKVAYRPKPRDLEARPISGTRFDCGPIEDTLSTAKVIVTHHSNTAIDALVAGVPVYCETGAAAAFSIKLGEIKNPPRLEGREQFLADVAWLQWTHKEMESGECWAYLKEQMCL
;
A
#
# COMPACT_ATOMS: atom_id res chain seq x y z
N MET A 1 -11.07 5.18 10.45
CA MET A 1 -11.84 4.22 11.27
C MET A 1 -13.09 3.65 10.60
N GLN A 2 -13.76 4.33 9.65
CA GLN A 2 -14.94 3.75 9.00
C GLN A 2 -14.59 2.76 7.88
N TRP A 3 -13.59 3.05 7.04
CA TRP A 3 -13.29 2.23 5.85
C TRP A 3 -12.70 0.86 6.21
N GLU A 4 -11.72 0.82 7.11
CA GLU A 4 -11.04 -0.40 7.52
C GLU A 4 -12.00 -1.37 8.22
N THR A 5 -12.93 -0.85 9.03
CA THR A 5 -13.98 -1.63 9.70
C THR A 5 -14.97 -2.21 8.69
N GLU A 6 -15.40 -1.40 7.72
CA GLU A 6 -16.29 -1.85 6.65
C GLU A 6 -15.61 -2.89 5.76
N MET A 7 -14.35 -2.67 5.39
CA MET A 7 -13.59 -3.60 4.58
C MET A 7 -13.37 -4.93 5.32
N ALA A 8 -13.02 -4.89 6.61
CA ALA A 8 -12.91 -6.10 7.43
C ALA A 8 -14.22 -6.89 7.47
N ARG A 9 -15.37 -6.20 7.57
CA ARG A 9 -16.70 -6.83 7.51
C ARG A 9 -16.95 -7.52 6.16
N ARG A 10 -16.61 -6.87 5.04
CA ARG A 10 -16.69 -7.45 3.70
C ARG A 10 -15.78 -8.66 3.52
N LEU A 11 -14.68 -8.71 4.27
CA LEU A 11 -13.70 -9.79 4.25
C LEU A 11 -13.89 -10.83 5.37
N SER A 12 -15.01 -10.81 6.09
CA SER A 12 -15.28 -11.71 7.23
C SER A 12 -15.20 -13.21 6.92
N GLY A 13 -15.25 -13.62 5.65
CA GLY A 13 -14.99 -15.00 5.21
C GLY A 13 -13.51 -15.39 5.08
N HIS A 14 -12.58 -14.47 5.36
CA HIS A 14 -11.14 -14.64 5.22
C HIS A 14 -10.43 -14.52 6.57
N LYS A 15 -9.21 -15.07 6.65
CA LYS A 15 -8.29 -14.79 7.77
C LYS A 15 -7.69 -13.39 7.58
N VAL A 16 -8.25 -12.41 8.28
CA VAL A 16 -7.85 -11.00 8.17
C VAL A 16 -6.95 -10.61 9.35
N ALA A 17 -5.81 -9.99 9.04
CA ALA A 17 -5.01 -9.26 10.01
C ALA A 17 -5.21 -7.76 9.77
N TYR A 18 -5.68 -7.04 10.80
CA TYR A 18 -5.79 -5.58 10.77
C TYR A 18 -4.51 -4.97 11.31
N ARG A 19 -3.83 -4.21 10.46
CA ARG A 19 -2.62 -3.45 10.79
C ARG A 19 -2.91 -1.95 10.77
N PRO A 20 -2.95 -1.27 11.92
CA PRO A 20 -3.06 0.18 11.95
C PRO A 20 -1.74 0.86 11.55
N LYS A 21 -1.79 2.17 11.32
CA LYS A 21 -0.57 2.95 11.15
C LYS A 21 0.20 2.96 12.48
N PRO A 22 1.54 2.82 12.50
CA PRO A 22 2.30 2.80 13.75
C PRO A 22 2.13 4.05 14.64
N ARG A 23 1.80 5.20 14.02
CA ARG A 23 1.57 6.47 14.71
C ARG A 23 0.12 6.69 15.15
N ASP A 24 -0.78 5.77 14.81
CA ASP A 24 -2.19 5.84 15.20
C ASP A 24 -2.36 5.18 16.58
N LEU A 25 -2.12 5.97 17.63
CA LEU A 25 -2.21 5.52 19.03
C LEU A 25 -3.66 5.21 19.46
N GLU A 26 -4.65 5.72 18.72
CA GLU A 26 -6.06 5.49 19.00
C GLU A 26 -6.63 4.28 18.25
N ALA A 27 -5.82 3.62 17.43
CA ALA A 27 -6.23 2.40 16.75
C ALA A 27 -6.71 1.35 17.75
N ARG A 28 -7.88 0.78 17.46
CA ARG A 28 -8.48 -0.31 18.23
C ARG A 28 -8.58 -1.57 17.37
N PRO A 29 -8.51 -2.77 17.96
CA PRO A 29 -8.77 -4.01 17.25
C PRO A 29 -10.15 -4.00 16.57
N ILE A 30 -10.21 -4.52 15.35
CA ILE A 30 -11.47 -4.71 14.62
C ILE A 30 -11.97 -6.13 14.88
N SER A 31 -13.24 -6.26 15.27
CA SER A 31 -13.86 -7.57 15.54
C SER A 31 -13.72 -8.51 14.34
N GLY A 32 -13.38 -9.78 14.60
CA GLY A 32 -13.16 -10.78 13.55
C GLY A 32 -11.80 -10.71 12.84
N THR A 33 -10.92 -9.79 13.26
CA THR A 33 -9.55 -9.67 12.72
C THR A 33 -8.50 -9.95 13.79
N ARG A 34 -7.31 -10.39 13.37
CA ARG A 34 -6.11 -10.37 14.22
C ARG A 34 -5.53 -8.96 14.21
N PHE A 35 -5.30 -8.36 15.39
CA PHE A 35 -4.61 -7.07 15.48
C PHE A 35 -3.10 -7.26 15.27
N ASP A 36 -2.50 -6.50 14.35
CA ASP A 36 -1.10 -6.64 13.95
C ASP A 36 -0.33 -5.31 14.09
N CYS A 37 0.51 -5.24 15.11
CA CYS A 37 1.38 -4.10 15.41
C CYS A 37 2.87 -4.39 15.17
N GLY A 38 3.21 -5.49 14.48
CA GLY A 38 4.60 -5.88 14.24
C GLY A 38 5.32 -5.00 13.21
N PRO A 39 6.55 -5.34 12.81
CA PRO A 39 7.16 -4.84 11.58
C PRO A 39 6.30 -5.15 10.35
N ILE A 40 6.36 -4.29 9.32
CA ILE A 40 5.55 -4.49 8.10
C ILE A 40 6.09 -5.67 7.27
N GLU A 41 7.39 -5.92 7.35
CA GLU A 41 8.12 -6.97 6.64
C GLU A 41 7.59 -8.36 7.05
N ASP A 42 7.29 -8.54 8.33
CA ASP A 42 6.70 -9.79 8.85
C ASP A 42 5.31 -10.03 8.24
N THR A 43 4.49 -8.98 8.13
CA THR A 43 3.20 -9.06 7.44
C THR A 43 3.39 -9.38 5.95
N LEU A 44 4.30 -8.71 5.26
CA LEU A 44 4.54 -8.91 3.83
C LEU A 44 5.07 -10.32 3.50
N SER A 45 5.87 -10.91 4.39
CA SER A 45 6.41 -12.26 4.19
C SER A 45 5.36 -13.38 4.26
N THR A 46 4.21 -13.10 4.89
CA THR A 46 3.17 -14.12 5.15
C THR A 46 1.81 -13.79 4.51
N ALA A 47 1.59 -12.53 4.11
CA ALA A 47 0.33 -12.09 3.52
C ALA A 47 0.15 -12.69 2.11
N LYS A 48 -1.07 -13.18 1.83
CA LYS A 48 -1.47 -13.59 0.48
C LYS A 48 -1.86 -12.40 -0.41
N VAL A 49 -2.35 -11.34 0.21
CA VAL A 49 -2.82 -10.11 -0.43
C VAL A 49 -2.81 -9.00 0.60
N ILE A 50 -2.46 -7.79 0.19
CA ILE A 50 -2.61 -6.58 1.00
C ILE A 50 -3.85 -5.81 0.53
N VAL A 51 -4.64 -5.33 1.49
CA VAL A 51 -5.89 -4.61 1.23
C VAL A 51 -5.76 -3.24 1.89
N THR A 52 -5.84 -2.16 1.10
CA THR A 52 -5.72 -0.80 1.62
C THR A 52 -6.58 0.19 0.83
N HIS A 53 -6.89 1.33 1.44
CA HIS A 53 -7.61 2.38 0.76
C HIS A 53 -6.70 3.12 -0.22
N HIS A 54 -5.54 3.60 0.24
CA HIS A 54 -4.62 4.45 -0.53
C HIS A 54 -3.21 4.51 0.05
N SER A 55 -2.86 3.62 0.98
CA SER A 55 -1.58 3.70 1.68
C SER A 55 -0.42 3.29 0.78
N ASN A 56 0.74 3.93 0.96
CA ASN A 56 1.98 3.53 0.30
C ASN A 56 2.44 2.10 0.69
N THR A 57 1.90 1.51 1.75
CA THR A 57 2.04 0.08 2.05
C THR A 57 1.62 -0.82 0.87
N ALA A 58 0.74 -0.36 -0.01
CA ALA A 58 0.47 -1.03 -1.27
C ALA A 58 1.71 -1.14 -2.16
N ILE A 59 2.54 -0.10 -2.24
CA ILE A 59 3.78 -0.12 -3.01
C ILE A 59 4.79 -1.08 -2.37
N ASP A 60 4.94 -1.06 -1.05
CA ASP A 60 5.81 -2.01 -0.33
C ASP A 60 5.41 -3.47 -0.62
N ALA A 61 4.11 -3.75 -0.63
CA ALA A 61 3.56 -5.05 -0.97
C ALA A 61 3.87 -5.44 -2.42
N LEU A 62 3.67 -4.51 -3.36
CA LEU A 62 4.03 -4.74 -4.75
C LEU A 62 5.51 -4.99 -4.91
N VAL A 63 6.42 -4.27 -4.23
CA VAL A 63 7.86 -4.55 -4.24
C VAL A 63 8.16 -5.97 -3.75
N ALA A 64 7.53 -6.38 -2.65
CA ALA A 64 7.65 -7.72 -2.07
C ALA A 64 7.00 -8.84 -2.94
N GLY A 65 6.30 -8.48 -4.01
CA GLY A 65 5.62 -9.43 -4.90
C GLY A 65 4.30 -9.95 -4.34
N VAL A 66 3.73 -9.27 -3.34
CA VAL A 66 2.43 -9.58 -2.75
C VAL A 66 1.35 -8.85 -3.55
N PRO A 67 0.30 -9.55 -4.04
CA PRO A 67 -0.83 -8.91 -4.69
C PRO A 67 -1.51 -7.87 -3.80
N VAL A 68 -2.09 -6.84 -4.43
CA VAL A 68 -2.72 -5.73 -3.70
C VAL A 68 -4.12 -5.48 -4.23
N TYR A 69 -5.08 -5.35 -3.31
CA TYR A 69 -6.28 -4.56 -3.54
C TYR A 69 -6.08 -3.16 -2.93
N CYS A 70 -6.05 -2.14 -3.79
CA CYS A 70 -6.01 -0.73 -3.42
C CYS A 70 -7.22 -0.02 -3.99
N GLU A 71 -7.99 0.68 -3.15
CA GLU A 71 -9.24 1.33 -3.59
C GLU A 71 -8.99 2.61 -4.39
N THR A 72 -7.96 3.38 -4.04
CA THR A 72 -7.53 4.60 -4.73
C THR A 72 -6.04 4.89 -4.47
N GLY A 73 -5.52 6.00 -4.99
CA GLY A 73 -4.10 6.36 -4.92
C GLY A 73 -3.25 5.69 -6.01
N ALA A 74 -1.93 5.86 -5.93
CA ALA A 74 -1.01 5.44 -7.00
C ALA A 74 -1.11 3.92 -7.29
N ALA A 75 -1.20 3.10 -6.25
CA ALA A 75 -1.29 1.64 -6.39
C ALA A 75 -2.63 1.14 -6.95
N ALA A 76 -3.66 1.99 -7.07
CA ALA A 76 -4.93 1.59 -7.67
C ALA A 76 -4.77 1.17 -9.15
N ALA A 77 -3.79 1.75 -9.86
CA ALA A 77 -3.46 1.38 -11.23
C ALA A 77 -2.93 -0.06 -11.37
N PHE A 78 -2.44 -0.64 -10.28
CA PHE A 78 -1.90 -2.00 -10.21
C PHE A 78 -2.63 -2.85 -9.15
N SER A 79 -3.95 -2.63 -9.03
CA SER A 79 -4.81 -3.27 -8.05
C SER A 79 -5.57 -4.47 -8.65
N ILE A 80 -5.69 -5.56 -7.90
CA ILE A 80 -6.58 -6.67 -8.22
C ILE A 80 -8.04 -6.27 -7.95
N LYS A 81 -9.00 -7.06 -8.42
CA LYS A 81 -10.42 -6.87 -8.06
C LYS A 81 -10.69 -7.44 -6.67
N LEU A 82 -11.61 -6.82 -5.92
CA LEU A 82 -11.97 -7.29 -4.58
C LEU A 82 -12.43 -8.76 -4.56
N GLY A 83 -13.18 -9.19 -5.59
CA GLY A 83 -13.65 -10.57 -5.73
C GLY A 83 -12.53 -11.61 -5.91
N GLU A 84 -11.31 -11.18 -6.20
CA GLU A 84 -10.15 -12.06 -6.44
C GLU A 84 -9.35 -12.33 -5.16
N ILE A 85 -9.65 -11.67 -4.03
CA ILE A 85 -8.90 -11.79 -2.76
C ILE A 85 -8.74 -13.25 -2.29
N LYS A 86 -9.71 -14.13 -2.57
CA LYS A 86 -9.62 -15.54 -2.20
C LYS A 86 -8.46 -16.26 -2.91
N ASN A 87 -8.24 -15.93 -4.17
CA ASN A 87 -7.24 -16.51 -5.06
C ASN A 87 -6.62 -15.39 -5.90
N PRO A 88 -5.78 -14.54 -5.29
CA PRO A 88 -5.33 -13.31 -5.92
C PRO A 88 -4.40 -13.64 -7.10
N PRO A 89 -4.64 -13.10 -8.30
CA PRO A 89 -3.75 -13.31 -9.42
C PRO A 89 -2.43 -12.59 -9.21
N ARG A 90 -1.37 -13.10 -9.83
CA ARG A 90 -0.13 -12.34 -10.01
C ARG A 90 -0.28 -11.52 -11.29
N LEU A 91 -0.40 -10.20 -11.14
CA LEU A 91 -0.49 -9.30 -12.28
C LEU A 91 0.87 -9.18 -12.99
N GLU A 92 0.85 -9.16 -14.32
CA GLU A 92 2.03 -8.89 -15.15
C GLU A 92 2.30 -7.39 -15.23
N GLY A 93 3.53 -6.98 -15.60
CA GLY A 93 3.90 -5.56 -15.74
C GLY A 93 4.23 -4.83 -14.44
N ARG A 94 4.30 -5.55 -13.31
CA ARG A 94 4.63 -4.99 -11.98
C ARG A 94 5.93 -4.20 -11.96
N GLU A 95 6.96 -4.69 -12.65
CA GLU A 95 8.27 -4.04 -12.69
C GLU A 95 8.22 -2.69 -13.40
N GLN A 96 7.46 -2.60 -14.51
CA GLN A 96 7.25 -1.33 -15.20
C GLN A 96 6.48 -0.35 -14.32
N PHE A 97 5.39 -0.79 -13.69
CA PHE A 97 4.63 0.06 -12.76
C PHE A 97 5.52 0.58 -11.63
N LEU A 98 6.36 -0.27 -11.05
CA LEU A 98 7.29 0.15 -9.99
C LEU A 98 8.36 1.13 -10.52
N ALA A 99 8.82 0.96 -11.76
CA ALA A 99 9.71 1.92 -12.41
C ALA A 99 9.03 3.29 -12.62
N ASP A 100 7.77 3.31 -13.05
CA ASP A 100 6.99 4.54 -13.23
C ASP A 100 6.75 5.26 -11.90
N VAL A 101 6.47 4.51 -10.83
CA VAL A 101 6.34 5.08 -9.48
C VAL A 101 7.67 5.61 -8.97
N ALA A 102 8.76 4.87 -9.18
CA ALA A 102 10.10 5.28 -8.77
C ALA A 102 10.57 6.54 -9.50
N TRP A 103 10.20 6.71 -10.77
CA TRP A 103 10.47 7.92 -11.55
C TRP A 103 9.87 9.19 -10.93
N LEU A 104 8.80 9.06 -10.14
CA LEU A 104 8.17 10.18 -9.42
C LEU A 104 8.77 10.41 -8.02
N GLN A 105 9.78 9.64 -7.62
CA GLN A 105 10.46 9.78 -6.34
C GLN A 105 11.79 10.50 -6.51
N TRP A 106 12.26 11.11 -5.42
CA TRP A 106 13.58 11.71 -5.33
C TRP A 106 14.37 11.01 -4.24
N THR A 107 15.65 10.77 -4.48
CA THR A 107 16.59 10.30 -3.46
C THR A 107 16.90 11.42 -2.48
N HIS A 108 17.35 11.06 -1.27
CA HIS A 108 17.77 12.06 -0.29
C HIS A 108 18.90 12.94 -0.83
N LYS A 109 19.81 12.40 -1.65
CA LYS A 109 20.91 13.17 -2.24
C LYS A 109 20.42 14.23 -3.23
N GLU A 110 19.46 13.91 -4.08
CA GLU A 110 18.84 14.85 -5.02
C GLU A 110 18.00 15.92 -4.29
N MET A 111 17.42 15.56 -3.14
CA MET A 111 16.77 16.53 -2.28
C MET A 111 17.80 17.46 -1.61
N GLU A 112 18.88 16.91 -1.04
CA GLU A 112 19.97 17.65 -0.38
C GLU A 112 20.74 18.58 -1.33
N SER A 113 20.95 18.16 -2.59
CA SER A 113 21.60 18.98 -3.61
C SER A 113 20.74 20.13 -4.11
N GLY A 114 19.43 20.08 -3.86
CA GLY A 114 18.44 21.05 -4.35
C GLY A 114 17.93 20.76 -5.77
N GLU A 115 18.33 19.66 -6.41
CA GLU A 115 17.86 19.27 -7.75
C GLU A 115 16.34 19.07 -7.77
N CYS A 116 15.79 18.39 -6.75
CA CYS A 116 14.35 18.23 -6.59
C CYS A 116 13.62 19.59 -6.56
N TRP A 117 14.14 20.55 -5.79
CA TRP A 117 13.54 21.88 -5.68
C TRP A 117 13.69 22.72 -6.95
N ALA A 118 14.85 22.63 -7.62
CA ALA A 118 15.08 23.29 -8.90
C ALA A 118 14.09 22.79 -9.96
N TYR A 119 13.95 21.47 -10.09
CA TYR A 119 12.98 20.86 -11.00
C TYR A 119 11.54 21.33 -10.72
N LEU A 120 11.12 21.32 -9.45
CA LEU A 120 9.77 21.76 -9.09
C LEU A 120 9.52 23.23 -9.46
N LYS A 121 10.48 24.14 -9.25
CA LYS A 121 10.34 25.54 -9.66
C LYS A 121 10.16 25.69 -11.18
N GLU A 122 10.96 24.96 -11.95
CA GLU A 122 10.83 24.94 -13.42
C GLU A 122 9.45 24.47 -13.87
N GLN A 123 8.91 23.41 -13.26
CA GLN A 123 7.58 22.90 -13.60
C GLN A 123 6.44 23.83 -13.14
N MET A 124 6.67 24.61 -12.07
CA MET A 124 5.66 25.50 -11.49
C MET A 124 5.70 26.93 -12.08
N CYS A 125 6.58 27.20 -13.06
CA CYS A 125 6.83 28.55 -13.57
C CYS A 125 7.11 29.58 -12.44
N LEU A 126 7.84 29.15 -11.40
CA LEU A 126 8.26 29.97 -10.26
C LEU A 126 9.72 30.43 -10.36
#